data_AF-A0A0B2PC45-F1
#
_entry.id   AF-A0A0B2PC45-F1
#
_cell.length_a   1.000
_cell.length_b   1.000
_cell.length_c   1.000
_cell.angle_alpha   90.00
_cell.angle_beta   90.00
_cell.angle_gamma   90.00
#
_symmetry.space_group_name_H-M   'P 1'
#
loop_
_entity.id
_entity.type
_entity.pdbx_description
1 polymer ?
#
loop_
_entity_poly.entity_id
_entity_poly.type
_entity_poly.pdbx_seq_one_letter_code
_entity_poly.pdbx_strand_id
1 'polypeptide(L)' 'LKEYHDHGVFPRGYNSSFISFISKAIDPQILGEFRPISLLGSMYKILANILSNRLKRVLDKVI' A
#
# COMPACT_ATOMS: atom_id res chain seq x y z
N LEU A 1 6.13 -16.64 0.31
CA LEU A 1 4.79 -17.03 0.83
C LEU A 1 4.87 -18.26 1.73
N LYS A 2 5.63 -19.31 1.39
CA LYS A 2 5.82 -20.49 2.26
C LYS A 2 6.18 -20.10 3.71
N GLU A 3 7.21 -19.29 3.90
CA GLU A 3 7.62 -18.79 5.22
C GLU A 3 6.52 -17.98 5.96
N TYR A 4 5.72 -17.21 5.21
CA TYR A 4 4.56 -16.51 5.76
C TYR A 4 3.42 -17.46 6.16
N HIS A 5 3.18 -18.51 5.37
CA HIS A 5 2.15 -19.50 5.69
C HIS A 5 2.56 -20.40 6.86
N ASP A 6 3.85 -20.73 6.97
CA ASP A 6 4.37 -21.66 7.96
C ASP A 6 4.67 -20.95 9.29
N HIS A 7 5.09 -19.68 9.26
CA HIS A 7 5.54 -18.94 10.45
C HIS A 7 4.80 -17.61 10.69
N GLY A 8 3.93 -17.18 9.78
CA GLY A 8 3.25 -15.88 9.88
C GLY A 8 4.16 -14.67 9.61
N VAL A 9 5.40 -14.90 9.15
CA VAL A 9 6.41 -13.85 8.98
C VAL A 9 6.59 -13.52 7.50
N PHE A 10 6.51 -12.24 7.16
CA PHE A 10 6.90 -11.78 5.83
C PHE A 10 8.42 -11.76 5.69
N PRO A 11 8.97 -12.19 4.53
CA PRO A 11 10.40 -12.09 4.28
C PRO A 11 10.93 -10.65 4.47
N ARG A 12 12.19 -10.52 4.87
CA ARG A 12 12.82 -9.20 5.03
C ARG A 12 12.75 -8.40 3.73
N GLY A 13 12.45 -7.10 3.85
CA GLY A 13 12.28 -6.18 2.71
C GLY A 13 10.89 -6.17 2.08
N TYR A 14 9.96 -7.04 2.53
CA TYR A 14 8.59 -7.07 2.00
C TYR A 14 7.83 -5.75 2.23
N ASN A 15 8.03 -5.13 3.40
CA ASN A 15 7.43 -3.83 3.76
C ASN A 15 8.31 -2.63 3.33
N SER A 16 9.33 -2.85 2.49
CA SER A 16 10.13 -1.75 1.95
C SER A 16 9.28 -0.91 1.00
N SER A 17 9.36 0.40 1.14
CA SER A 17 8.64 1.36 0.31
C SER A 17 9.53 2.53 -0.08
N PHE A 18 9.35 3.04 -1.29
CA PHE A 18 9.97 4.31 -1.70
C PHE A 18 8.91 5.42 -1.66
N ILE A 19 9.29 6.60 -1.18
CA ILE A 19 8.44 7.79 -1.25
C ILE A 19 8.79 8.54 -2.52
N SER A 20 7.80 8.86 -3.33
CA SER A 20 7.95 9.66 -4.54
C SER A 20 6.95 10.81 -4.55
N PHE A 21 7.33 11.94 -5.12
CA PHE A 21 6.49 13.14 -5.16
C PHE A 21 5.85 13.26 -6.55
N ILE A 22 4.53 13.33 -6.60
CA ILE A 22 3.78 13.64 -7.82
C ILE A 22 3.30 15.09 -7.74
N SER A 23 3.59 15.88 -8.76
CA SER A 23 3.08 17.26 -8.83
C SER A 23 1.56 17.28 -8.93
N LYS A 24 0.91 18.18 -8.19
CA LYS A 24 -0.53 18.49 -8.33
C LYS A 24 -0.78 19.65 -9.30
N ALA A 25 0.25 20.41 -9.68
CA ALA A 25 0.17 21.60 -10.53
C ALA A 25 1.13 21.52 -11.72
N ILE A 26 0.95 22.37 -12.73
CA ILE A 26 1.79 22.39 -13.94
C ILE A 26 3.23 22.83 -13.61
N ASP A 27 3.36 23.78 -12.68
CA ASP A 27 4.65 24.32 -12.24
C ASP A 27 4.65 24.43 -10.71
N PRO A 28 5.01 23.35 -9.99
CA PRO A 28 5.00 23.34 -8.54
C PRO A 28 6.20 24.11 -7.98
N GLN A 29 5.93 25.15 -7.22
CA GLN A 29 6.93 26.06 -6.63
C GLN A 29 7.22 25.72 -5.16
N ILE A 30 6.29 25.05 -4.48
CA ILE A 30 6.44 24.69 -3.06
C ILE A 30 6.15 23.21 -2.79
N LEU A 31 6.74 22.66 -1.73
CA LEU A 31 6.59 21.24 -1.36
C LEU A 31 5.12 20.82 -1.15
N GLY A 32 4.25 21.72 -0.71
CA GLY A 32 2.82 21.45 -0.51
C GLY A 32 2.05 21.13 -1.80
N GLU A 33 2.57 21.55 -2.96
CA GLU A 33 2.00 21.29 -4.27
C GLU A 33 2.34 19.90 -4.81
N PHE A 34 3.19 19.15 -4.10
CA PHE A 34 3.40 17.75 -4.37
C PHE A 34 2.49 16.87 -3.50
N ARG A 35 2.04 15.76 -4.08
CA ARG A 35 1.42 14.66 -3.36
C ARG A 35 2.49 13.59 -3.14
N PRO A 36 2.88 13.27 -1.90
CA PRO A 36 3.72 12.09 -1.68
C PRO A 36 2.91 10.83 -1.99
N ILE A 37 3.51 9.90 -2.70
CA ILE A 37 3.00 8.55 -2.93
C ILE A 37 4.02 7.52 -2.43
N SER A 38 3.52 6.43 -1.86
CA SER A 38 4.34 5.27 -1.51
C SER A 38 4.35 4.29 -2.67
N LEU A 39 5.53 4.11 -3.27
CA LEU A 39 5.78 3.05 -4.22
C LEU A 39 6.06 1.75 -3.45
N LEU A 40 5.03 0.91 -3.40
CA LEU A 40 5.05 -0.39 -2.76
C LEU A 40 5.21 -1.49 -3.81
N GLY A 41 5.88 -2.59 -3.43
CA GLY A 41 6.03 -3.77 -4.27
C GLY A 41 4.67 -4.37 -4.69
N SER A 42 4.64 -5.04 -5.84
CA SER A 42 3.43 -5.67 -6.40
C SER A 42 2.74 -6.62 -5.42
N MET A 43 3.52 -7.35 -4.62
CA MET A 43 2.99 -8.28 -3.62
C MET A 43 2.12 -7.58 -2.57
N TYR A 44 2.52 -6.39 -2.11
CA TYR A 44 1.72 -5.62 -1.15
C TYR A 44 0.36 -5.25 -1.77
N LYS A 45 0.34 -4.86 -3.06
CA LYS A 45 -0.91 -4.55 -3.79
C LYS A 45 -1.84 -5.76 -3.87
N ILE A 46 -1.30 -6.95 -4.12
CA ILE A 46 -2.07 -8.20 -4.16
C ILE A 46 -2.70 -8.47 -2.78
N LEU A 47 -1.93 -8.38 -1.70
CA LEU A 47 -2.47 -8.58 -0.34
C LEU A 47 -3.52 -7.54 0.03
N ALA A 48 -3.28 -6.26 -0.26
CA ALA A 48 -4.24 -5.19 -0.02
C ALA A 48 -5.57 -5.44 -0.74
N ASN A 49 -5.52 -5.93 -1.99
CA ASN A 49 -6.72 -6.28 -2.74
C ASN A 49 -7.47 -7.47 -2.13
N ILE A 50 -6.77 -8.52 -1.70
CA ILE A 50 -7.39 -9.66 -1.00
C ILE A 50 -8.07 -9.19 0.28
N LEU A 51 -7.40 -8.35 1.07
CA LEU A 51 -7.94 -7.85 2.33
C LEU A 51 -9.15 -6.93 2.10
N SER A 52 -9.08 -6.02 1.13
CA SER A 52 -10.20 -5.15 0.74
C SER A 52 -11.44 -5.96 0.38
N ASN A 53 -11.29 -6.99 -0.45
CA ASN A 53 -12.40 -7.87 -0.84
C ASN A 53 -13.01 -8.65 0.35
N ARG A 54 -12.19 -9.01 1.35
CA ARG A 54 -12.68 -9.64 2.59
C ARG A 54 -13.43 -8.64 3.45
N LEU A 55 -12.88 -7.44 3.65
CA LEU A 55 -13.49 -6.38 4.45
C LEU A 55 -14.82 -5.90 3.86
N LYS A 56 -14.91 -5.83 2.53
CA LYS A 56 -16.16 -5.45 1.82
C LYS A 56 -17.36 -6.31 2.24
N ARG A 57 -17.17 -7.57 2.61
CA ARG A 57 -18.26 -8.49 3.02
C ARG A 57 -18.78 -8.24 4.44
N VAL A 58 -18.01 -7.56 5.27
CA VAL A 58 -18.33 -7.34 6.69
C VAL A 58 -18.61 -5.88 7.01
N LEU A 59 -18.25 -4.96 6.12
CA LEU A 59 -18.48 -3.52 6.29
C LEU A 59 -19.94 -3.17 6.60
N ASP A 60 -20.89 -3.78 5.90
CA ASP A 60 -22.34 -3.55 6.10
C ASP A 60 -22.85 -3.97 7.49
N LYS A 61 -22.08 -4.77 8.23
CA LYS A 61 -22.43 -5.22 9.59
C LYS A 61 -21.78 -4.38 10.69
N VAL A 62 -20.83 -3.52 10.32
CA VAL A 62 -20.00 -2.75 11.24
C VAL A 62 -20.42 -1.27 11.25
N ILE A 63 -21.16 -0.82 10.24
CA ILE A 63 -21.69 0.55 10.08
C ILE A 63 -23.16 0.58 10.51
#